data_AF-A0A9E2YN94-F1
#
_entry.id   AF-A0A9E2YN94-F1
#
_cell.length_a   1.000
_cell.length_b   1.000
_cell.length_c   1.000
_cell.angle_alpha   90.00
_cell.angle_beta   90.00
_cell.angle_gamma   90.00
#
_symmetry.space_group_name_H-M   'P 1'
#
loop_
_entity.id
_entity.type
_entity.pdbx_description
1 polymer ?
#
loop_
_entity_poly.entity_id
_entity_poly.type
_entity_poly.pdbx_seq_one_letter_code
_entity_poly.pdbx_strand_id
1 'polypeptide(L)' 'SGLWPGKVVTEVSPAGDFWEAEPEHQDYLERYPSGYTCHYIRPGWKLPRRATAG' A
#
# COMPACT_ATOMS: atom_id res chain seq x y z
N SER A 1 -13.63 -2.96 12.87
CA SER A 1 -12.35 -3.53 13.31
C SER A 1 -11.56 -2.57 14.21
N GLY A 2 -11.62 -1.24 14.02
CA GLY A 2 -11.00 -0.27 14.94
C GLY A 2 -9.46 -0.28 14.97
N LEU A 3 -8.82 -1.01 14.05
CA LEU A 3 -7.36 -1.18 14.01
C LEU A 3 -6.62 0.01 13.39
N TRP A 4 -7.32 0.82 12.60
CA TRP A 4 -6.78 2.03 11.96
C TRP A 4 -7.12 3.26 12.81
N PRO A 5 -6.27 4.31 12.77
CA PRO A 5 -6.39 5.46 13.66
C PRO A 5 -7.60 6.37 13.36
N GLY A 6 -8.37 6.10 12.31
CA GLY A 6 -9.53 6.91 11.94
C GLY A 6 -10.31 6.35 10.75
N LYS A 7 -11.22 7.17 10.21
CA LYS A 7 -11.99 6.85 9.01
C LYS A 7 -11.05 6.65 7.82
N VAL A 8 -11.23 5.55 7.08
CA VAL A 8 -10.52 5.31 5.81
C VAL A 8 -11.02 6.31 4.77
N VAL A 9 -10.10 7.01 4.11
CA VAL A 9 -10.38 8.02 3.08
C VAL A 9 -9.95 7.58 1.67
N THR A 10 -9.57 6.31 1.50
CA THR A 10 -9.19 5.74 0.21
C THR A 10 -10.35 5.82 -0.78
N GLU A 11 -10.09 6.41 -1.95
CA GLU A 11 -11.02 6.45 -3.07
C GLU A 11 -11.15 5.09 -3.76
N VAL A 12 -12.34 4.76 -4.24
CA VAL A 12 -12.60 3.57 -5.06
C VAL A 12 -13.19 4.04 -6.39
N SER A 13 -12.39 3.95 -7.44
CA SER A 13 -12.72 4.42 -8.79
C SER A 13 -12.30 3.38 -9.84
N PRO A 14 -12.93 3.37 -11.04
CA PRO A 14 -12.48 2.53 -12.15
C PRO A 14 -11.04 2.85 -12.56
N ALA A 15 -10.29 1.85 -13.02
CA ALA A 15 -8.97 2.09 -13.60
C ALA A 15 -9.11 2.89 -14.91
N GLY A 16 -8.30 3.95 -15.05
CA GLY A 16 -8.18 4.76 -16.27
C GLY A 16 -6.82 4.58 -16.94
N ASP A 17 -6.40 5.57 -17.73
CA ASP A 17 -5.06 5.60 -18.30
C ASP A 17 -4.00 5.60 -17.19
N PHE A 18 -2.97 4.76 -17.35
CA PHE A 18 -1.82 4.69 -16.45
C PHE A 18 -0.57 5.17 -17.18
N TRP A 19 -0.11 6.36 -16.81
CA TRP A 19 1.08 6.98 -17.40
C TRP A 19 2.33 6.45 -16.71
N GLU A 20 3.19 5.77 -17.46
CA GLU A 20 4.45 5.23 -16.94
C GLU A 20 5.36 6.36 -16.45
N ALA A 21 5.88 6.23 -15.24
CA ALA A 21 6.90 7.14 -14.71
C ALA A 21 8.26 6.89 -15.38
N GLU A 22 9.12 7.91 -15.38
CA GLU A 22 10.44 7.87 -16.01
C GLU A 22 11.29 6.68 -15.49
N PRO A 23 12.22 6.13 -16.30
CA PRO A 23 13.02 4.96 -15.93
C PRO A 23 13.76 5.08 -14.59
N GLU A 24 14.14 6.30 -14.19
CA GLU A 24 14.79 6.60 -12.91
C GLU A 24 13.87 6.49 -11.68
N HIS A 25 12.56 6.39 -11.86
CA HIS A 25 11.59 6.10 -10.80
C HIS A 25 11.27 4.61 -10.66
N GLN A 26 11.53 3.81 -11.70
CA GLN A 26 11.33 2.36 -11.66
C GLN A 26 12.39 1.68 -10.80
N ASP A 27 11.96 0.76 -9.93
CA ASP A 27 12.84 -0.01 -9.03
C ASP A 27 13.81 0.86 -8.21
N TYR A 28 13.39 2.09 -7.86
CA TYR A 28 14.27 3.06 -7.21
C TYR A 28 14.88 2.53 -5.91
N LEU A 29 14.09 1.87 -5.06
CA LEU A 29 14.58 1.30 -3.79
C LEU A 29 15.35 -0.02 -3.97
N GLU A 30 15.25 -0.68 -5.13
CA GLU A 30 16.14 -1.81 -5.45
C GLU A 30 17.53 -1.30 -5.86
N ARG A 31 17.58 -0.23 -6.68
CA ARG A 31 18.83 0.42 -7.11
C ARG A 31 19.50 1.21 -5.98
N TYR A 32 18.72 1.83 -5.11
CA TYR A 32 19.17 2.59 -3.95
C TYR A 32 18.51 2.07 -2.66
N PRO A 33 19.03 0.98 -2.06
CA PRO A 33 18.42 0.35 -0.88
C PRO A 33 18.33 1.25 0.37
N SER A 34 19.18 2.28 0.46
CA SER A 34 19.15 3.31 1.51
C SER A 34 18.43 4.60 1.07
N GLY A 35 17.73 4.56 -0.06
CA GLY A 35 16.95 5.67 -0.60
C GLY A 35 15.77 6.06 0.29
N TYR A 36 15.14 7.18 -0.07
CA TYR A 36 14.05 7.74 0.72
C TYR A 36 12.78 6.86 0.68
N THR A 37 12.24 6.54 1.85
CA THR A 37 10.91 5.95 2.03
C THR A 37 10.36 6.24 3.42
N CYS A 38 9.04 6.40 3.54
CA CYS A 38 8.31 6.51 4.81
C CYS A 38 7.42 5.28 5.09
N HIS A 39 7.37 4.32 4.16
CA HIS A 39 6.50 3.15 4.24
C HIS A 39 7.14 2.03 5.06
N TYR A 40 6.37 1.46 5.99
CA TYR A 40 6.76 0.26 6.74
C TYR A 40 5.54 -0.52 7.22
N ILE A 41 5.68 -1.83 7.41
CA ILE A 41 4.60 -2.69 7.89
C ILE A 41 4.18 -2.26 9.29
N ARG A 42 2.87 -2.08 9.50
CA ARG A 42 2.27 -1.91 10.83
C ARG A 42 1.66 -3.24 11.28
N PRO A 43 2.30 -4.02 12.17
CA PRO A 43 1.82 -5.37 12.50
C PRO A 43 0.37 -5.41 13.05
N GLY A 44 -0.06 -4.35 13.73
CA GLY A 44 -1.43 -4.21 14.25
C GLY A 44 -2.49 -3.85 13.20
N TRP A 45 -2.11 -3.39 12.01
CA TRP A 45 -3.03 -3.08 10.91
C TRP A 45 -3.33 -4.35 10.09
N LYS A 46 -3.81 -5.38 10.78
CA LYS A 46 -4.07 -6.71 10.22
C LYS A 46 -5.46 -7.20 10.64
N LEU A 47 -6.34 -7.41 9.67
CA LEU A 47 -7.64 -8.03 9.95
C LEU A 47 -7.47 -9.51 10.31
N PRO A 48 -8.33 -10.06 11.20
CA PRO A 48 -8.36 -11.50 11.44
C PRO A 48 -8.74 -12.23 10.16
N ARG A 49 -8.16 -13.41 9.93
CA ARG A 49 -8.57 -14.29 8.83
C ARG A 49 -9.99 -14.79 9.14
N ARG A 50 -10.93 -14.59 8.21
CA ARG A 50 -12.28 -15.16 8.36
C ARG A 50 -12.18 -16.68 8.31
N ALA A 51 -12.94 -17.38 9.16
CA ALA A 51 -13.23 -18.79 8.91
C ALA A 51 -14.01 -18.88 7.59
N THR A 52 -13.72 -19.90 6.77
CA THR A 52 -14.50 -20.19 5.56
C THR A 52 -15.97 -20.31 5.96
N ALA A 53 -16.85 -19.54 5.31
CA ALA A 53 -18.28 -19.80 5.37
C ALA A 53 -18.48 -21.19 4.74
N GLY A 54 -18.92 -22.15 5.55
CA GLY A 54 -19.38 -23.45 5.07
C GLY A 54 -20.71 -23.36 4.35
#